data_AF-A0A9C9N4K5-F1
#
_entry.id   AF-A0A9C9N4K5-F1
#
_cell.length_a   1.000
_cell.length_b   1.000
_cell.length_c   1.000
_cell.angle_alpha   90.00
_cell.angle_beta   90.00
_cell.angle_gamma   90.00
#
_symmetry.space_group_name_H-M   'P 1'
#
loop_
_entity.id
_entity.type
_entity.pdbx_description
1 polymer ?
#
loop_
_entity_poly.entity_id
_entity_poly.type
_entity_poly.pdbx_seq_one_letter_code
_entity_poly.pdbx_strand_id
1 'polypeptide(L)'
;MNANWDGDLSGADNPETITMDSDKVVTATFTASCVHVAGADFTAVETSPLVVRFSGTVIVGSPPITYTWDFGDGSVGSGQIVTHTYALSSTLTYSVTMTATNACPSQETVEKSITLRSPTIYLPLVMRNG
;
A
#
# COMPACT_ATOMS: atom_id res chain seq x y z
N MET A 1 -18.13 2.06 -14.37
CA MET A 1 -19.01 3.15 -13.91
C MET A 1 -20.30 2.95 -14.66
N ASN A 2 -21.40 2.83 -13.94
CA ASN A 2 -22.69 2.55 -14.56
C ASN A 2 -23.49 3.84 -14.39
N ALA A 3 -23.86 4.47 -15.51
CA ALA A 3 -24.77 5.59 -15.51
C ALA A 3 -26.19 5.04 -15.62
N ASN A 4 -27.09 5.49 -14.76
CA ASN A 4 -28.52 5.20 -14.86
C ASN A 4 -29.27 6.52 -14.86
N TRP A 5 -30.23 6.66 -15.76
CA TRP A 5 -31.17 7.77 -15.84
C TRP A 5 -32.47 7.38 -15.14
N ASP A 6 -33.07 8.31 -14.41
CA ASP A 6 -34.39 8.18 -13.79
C ASP A 6 -35.20 9.49 -13.95
N GLY A 7 -36.53 9.41 -13.84
CA GLY A 7 -37.47 10.50 -14.14
C GLY A 7 -38.00 10.43 -15.57
N ASP A 8 -37.89 11.53 -16.32
CA ASP A 8 -38.36 11.62 -17.72
C ASP A 8 -37.40 10.98 -18.75
N LEU A 9 -36.26 10.44 -18.28
CA LEU A 9 -35.40 9.51 -19.01
C LEU A 9 -35.17 8.27 -18.15
N SER A 10 -35.06 7.11 -18.80
CA SER A 10 -34.76 5.84 -18.14
C SER A 10 -33.71 5.06 -18.91
N GLY A 11 -32.92 4.24 -18.22
CA GLY A 11 -31.94 3.35 -18.84
C GLY A 11 -30.50 3.78 -18.57
N ALA A 12 -29.56 3.18 -19.30
CA ALA A 12 -28.12 3.36 -19.09
C ALA A 12 -27.36 3.79 -20.35
N ASP A 13 -28.07 4.03 -21.45
CA ASP A 13 -27.48 4.37 -22.74
C ASP A 13 -26.86 5.78 -22.72
N ASN A 14 -25.80 5.92 -23.52
CA ASN A 14 -25.07 7.17 -23.70
C ASN A 14 -24.43 7.18 -25.11
N PRO A 15 -24.87 8.06 -26.03
CA PRO A 15 -25.85 9.14 -25.82
C PRO A 15 -27.30 8.66 -25.74
N GLU A 16 -28.14 9.39 -24.98
CA GLU A 16 -29.60 9.21 -24.88
C GLU A 16 -30.30 10.53 -25.24
N THR A 17 -31.49 10.47 -25.84
CA THR A 17 -32.22 11.68 -26.33
C THR A 17 -33.52 11.89 -25.59
N ILE A 18 -33.70 13.08 -25.00
CA ILE A 18 -34.99 13.53 -24.45
C ILE A 18 -35.65 14.56 -25.38
N THR A 19 -36.96 14.44 -25.57
CA THR A 19 -37.76 15.45 -26.28
C THR A 19 -38.35 16.43 -25.28
N MET A 20 -38.14 17.74 -25.50
CA MET A 20 -38.59 18.82 -24.60
C MET A 20 -39.96 19.37 -25.04
N ASP A 21 -41.01 18.60 -24.79
CA ASP A 21 -42.41 18.97 -25.08
C ASP A 21 -43.17 19.55 -23.86
N SER A 22 -42.52 19.55 -22.70
CA SER A 22 -43.04 19.95 -21.39
C SER A 22 -41.87 20.07 -20.39
N ASP A 23 -42.14 20.52 -19.15
CA ASP A 23 -41.14 20.51 -18.08
C ASP A 23 -40.64 19.08 -17.82
N LYS A 24 -39.31 18.90 -17.75
CA LYS A 24 -38.66 17.60 -17.55
C LYS A 24 -37.81 17.56 -16.29
N VAL A 25 -37.81 16.42 -15.61
CA VAL A 25 -36.94 16.09 -14.49
C VAL A 25 -36.17 14.83 -14.84
N VAL A 26 -34.84 14.94 -14.92
CA VAL A 26 -33.95 13.80 -15.16
C VAL A 26 -32.90 13.76 -14.05
N THR A 27 -32.76 12.60 -13.42
CA THR A 27 -31.70 12.34 -12.44
C THR A 27 -30.69 11.37 -13.03
N ALA A 28 -29.43 11.77 -13.07
CA ALA A 28 -28.32 10.89 -13.41
C ALA A 28 -27.74 10.27 -12.12
N THR A 29 -27.74 8.95 -12.02
CA THR A 29 -27.04 8.24 -10.95
C THR A 29 -25.80 7.56 -11.50
N PHE A 30 -24.64 7.92 -10.95
CA PHE A 30 -23.37 7.26 -11.26
C PHE A 30 -22.99 6.37 -10.09
N THR A 31 -22.84 5.08 -10.33
CA THR A 31 -22.26 4.16 -9.35
C THR A 31 -20.80 3.90 -9.71
N ALA A 32 -19.90 4.31 -8.80
CA ALA A 32 -18.50 3.96 -8.89
C ALA A 32 -18.32 2.52 -8.38
N SER A 33 -17.87 1.63 -9.25
CA SER A 33 -17.53 0.27 -8.86
C SER A 33 -16.19 0.32 -8.13
N CYS A 34 -16.20 0.01 -6.83
CA CYS A 34 -15.01 0.02 -5.99
C CYS A 34 -14.30 -1.34 -6.09
N VAL A 35 -13.08 -1.37 -6.63
CA VAL A 35 -12.26 -2.57 -6.69
C VAL A 35 -11.47 -2.68 -5.40
N HIS A 36 -11.75 -3.73 -4.62
CA HIS A 36 -11.07 -4.03 -3.36
C HIS A 36 -9.58 -4.26 -3.62
N VAL A 37 -8.75 -3.94 -2.63
CA VAL A 37 -7.33 -4.29 -2.68
C VAL A 37 -7.19 -5.81 -2.65
N ALA A 38 -6.39 -6.37 -3.55
CA ALA A 38 -6.02 -7.78 -3.51
C ALA A 38 -4.63 -8.02 -4.12
N GLY A 39 -3.96 -9.08 -3.66
CA GLY A 39 -2.60 -9.40 -4.08
C GLY A 39 -1.57 -8.42 -3.52
N ALA A 40 -1.81 -7.90 -2.33
CA ALA A 40 -0.83 -7.14 -1.58
C ALA A 40 0.41 -8.00 -1.36
N ASP A 41 1.58 -7.40 -1.55
CA ASP A 41 2.85 -8.01 -1.19
C ASP A 41 3.88 -6.91 -0.92
N PHE A 42 5.03 -7.28 -0.36
CA PHE A 42 6.16 -6.37 -0.27
C PHE A 42 7.52 -7.03 -0.44
N THR A 43 8.49 -6.20 -0.79
CA THR A 43 9.91 -6.55 -0.75
C THR A 43 10.62 -5.72 0.32
N ALA A 44 11.65 -6.31 0.93
CA ALA A 44 12.52 -5.68 1.90
C ALA A 44 13.97 -5.91 1.48
N VAL A 45 14.72 -4.83 1.28
CA VAL A 45 16.11 -4.88 0.82
C VAL A 45 16.97 -4.08 1.79
N GLU A 46 17.98 -4.72 2.37
CA GLU A 46 19.00 -4.01 3.14
C GLU A 46 19.87 -3.18 2.20
N THR A 47 19.90 -1.86 2.41
CA THR A 47 20.60 -0.89 1.53
C THR A 47 21.89 -0.38 2.15
N SER A 48 22.02 -0.51 3.47
CA SER A 48 23.17 -0.19 4.30
C SER A 48 23.01 -1.01 5.60
N PRO A 49 24.07 -1.28 6.39
CA PRO A 49 23.92 -2.01 7.65
C PRO A 49 22.76 -1.46 8.50
N LEU A 50 21.80 -2.33 8.80
CA LEU A 50 20.59 -2.03 9.59
C LEU A 50 19.58 -1.08 8.94
N VAL A 51 19.78 -0.67 7.69
CA VAL A 51 18.87 0.21 6.94
C VAL A 51 18.16 -0.59 5.85
N VAL A 52 16.87 -0.79 6.02
CA VAL A 52 16.04 -1.58 5.11
C VAL A 52 15.10 -0.68 4.33
N ARG A 53 15.10 -0.84 3.02
CA ARG A 53 14.12 -0.22 2.13
C ARG A 53 13.00 -1.21 1.86
N PHE A 54 11.78 -0.81 2.21
CA PHE A 54 10.55 -1.54 1.96
C PHE A 54 9.83 -0.98 0.73
N SER A 55 9.24 -1.87 -0.05
CA SER A 55 8.44 -1.50 -1.23
C SER A 55 7.20 -2.37 -1.30
N GLY A 56 6.03 -1.76 -1.14
CA GLY A 56 4.72 -2.40 -1.20
C GLY A 56 4.15 -2.44 -2.62
N THR A 57 3.39 -3.48 -2.91
CA THR A 57 2.68 -3.69 -4.17
C THR A 57 1.27 -4.20 -3.90
N VAL A 58 0.34 -3.93 -4.81
CA VAL A 58 -0.98 -4.58 -4.91
C VAL A 58 -1.18 -4.99 -6.36
N ILE A 59 -1.83 -6.13 -6.62
CA ILE A 59 -2.14 -6.57 -8.00
C ILE A 59 -3.38 -5.83 -8.51
N VAL A 60 -4.38 -5.67 -7.65
CA VAL A 60 -5.63 -4.96 -7.97
C VAL A 60 -6.06 -4.04 -6.83
N GLY A 61 -6.73 -2.94 -7.19
CA GLY A 61 -7.32 -1.99 -6.24
C GLY A 61 -7.60 -0.65 -6.90
N SER A 62 -8.75 -0.02 -6.56
CA SER A 62 -9.05 1.35 -7.01
C SER A 62 -8.15 2.36 -6.29
N PRO A 63 -7.45 3.27 -7.00
CA PRO A 63 -6.61 4.29 -6.37
C PRO A 63 -7.46 5.41 -5.71
N PRO A 64 -6.88 6.18 -4.76
CA PRO A 64 -5.52 6.03 -4.22
C PRO A 64 -5.40 4.83 -3.25
N ILE A 65 -4.26 4.14 -3.31
CA ILE A 65 -3.92 3.06 -2.38
C ILE A 65 -3.02 3.63 -1.28
N THR A 66 -3.37 3.37 -0.03
CA THR A 66 -2.59 3.77 1.15
C THR A 66 -1.86 2.57 1.71
N TYR A 67 -0.58 2.75 2.03
CA TYR A 67 0.29 1.73 2.62
C TYR A 67 0.74 2.17 4.00
N THR A 68 0.58 1.28 4.98
CA THR A 68 1.05 1.45 6.36
C THR A 68 1.92 0.27 6.74
N TRP A 69 2.87 0.51 7.62
CA TRP A 69 3.90 -0.45 8.01
C TRP A 69 4.02 -0.50 9.53
N ASP A 70 4.12 -1.71 10.06
CA ASP A 70 4.71 -2.01 11.37
C ASP A 70 6.03 -2.74 11.12
N PHE A 71 7.13 -2.17 11.58
CA PHE A 71 8.46 -2.70 11.31
C PHE A 71 8.87 -3.85 12.25
N GLY A 72 8.03 -4.19 13.24
CA GLY A 72 8.27 -5.27 14.20
C GLY A 72 9.22 -4.90 15.34
N ASP A 73 9.75 -3.67 15.35
CA ASP A 73 10.60 -3.11 16.42
C ASP A 73 9.87 -2.09 17.29
N GLY A 74 8.55 -1.94 17.10
CA GLY A 74 7.70 -0.94 17.74
C GLY A 74 7.59 0.38 16.97
N SER A 75 8.34 0.55 15.88
CA SER A 75 8.20 1.69 14.97
C SER A 75 7.19 1.41 13.87
N VAL A 76 6.56 2.47 13.38
CA VAL A 76 5.59 2.41 12.26
C VAL A 76 6.00 3.34 11.12
N GLY A 77 5.49 3.06 9.92
CA GLY A 77 5.76 3.85 8.71
C GLY A 77 4.56 3.97 7.80
N SER A 78 4.65 4.86 6.81
CA SER A 78 3.61 5.02 5.78
C SER A 78 4.22 5.36 4.42
N GLY A 79 3.46 5.10 3.36
CA GLY A 79 3.87 5.28 1.97
C GLY A 79 4.24 3.96 1.30
N GLN A 80 4.09 3.91 -0.03
CA GLN A 80 4.34 2.69 -0.80
C GLN A 80 5.81 2.26 -0.72
N ILE A 81 6.72 3.22 -0.68
CA ILE A 81 8.16 3.02 -0.50
C ILE A 81 8.57 3.76 0.76
N VAL A 82 9.20 3.05 1.69
CA VAL A 82 9.70 3.60 2.95
C VAL A 82 11.05 3.00 3.29
N THR A 83 11.92 3.78 3.93
CA THR A 83 13.18 3.28 4.49
C THR A 83 13.09 3.35 6.00
N HIS A 84 13.52 2.29 6.69
CA HIS A 84 13.57 2.22 8.14
C HIS A 84 14.96 1.79 8.61
N THR A 85 15.38 2.32 9.76
CA THR A 85 16.67 2.00 10.38
C THR A 85 16.43 1.29 11.69
N TYR A 86 16.96 0.07 11.81
CA TYR A 86 16.82 -0.75 13.00
C TYR A 86 17.97 -0.49 14.00
N ALA A 87 17.64 -0.45 15.28
CA ALA A 87 18.64 -0.43 16.35
C ALA A 87 18.94 -1.87 16.79
N LEU A 88 20.18 -2.34 16.60
CA LEU A 88 20.58 -3.70 16.95
C LEU A 88 21.89 -3.74 17.75
N SER A 89 21.88 -4.50 18.85
CA SER A 89 23.09 -4.93 19.56
C SER A 89 23.58 -6.31 19.13
N SER A 90 22.73 -7.11 18.49
CA SER A 90 23.01 -8.48 18.03
C SER A 90 22.14 -8.84 16.82
N THR A 91 22.41 -9.97 16.15
CA THR A 91 21.52 -10.50 15.10
C THR A 91 20.10 -10.73 15.64
N LEU A 92 19.10 -10.21 14.94
CA LEU A 92 17.69 -10.34 15.33
C LEU A 92 16.78 -10.52 14.11
N THR A 93 15.67 -11.19 14.32
CA THR A 93 14.59 -11.35 13.33
C THR A 93 13.41 -10.46 13.73
N TYR A 94 12.89 -9.71 12.77
CA TYR A 94 11.71 -8.85 12.93
C TYR A 94 10.56 -9.37 12.09
N SER A 95 9.34 -9.38 12.63
CA SER A 95 8.11 -9.58 11.85
C SER A 95 7.62 -8.23 11.35
N VAL A 96 7.74 -8.00 10.03
CA VAL A 96 7.30 -6.76 9.40
C VAL A 96 5.93 -6.97 8.80
N THR A 97 5.01 -6.07 9.12
CA THR A 97 3.62 -6.11 8.66
C THR A 97 3.34 -4.90 7.78
N MET A 98 2.84 -5.14 6.57
CA MET A 98 2.35 -4.11 5.66
C MET A 98 0.84 -4.24 5.54
N THR A 99 0.11 -3.13 5.67
CA THR A 99 -1.33 -3.08 5.37
C THR A 99 -1.58 -2.11 4.21
N ALA A 100 -2.22 -2.61 3.16
CA ALA A 100 -2.69 -1.84 2.02
C ALA A 100 -4.21 -1.60 2.13
N THR A 101 -4.65 -0.37 1.88
CA THR A 101 -6.07 0.05 1.97
C THR A 101 -6.44 0.99 0.82
N ASN A 102 -7.73 1.11 0.53
CA ASN A 102 -8.27 2.14 -0.34
C ASN A 102 -9.64 2.60 0.16
N ALA A 103 -10.38 3.38 -0.64
CA ALA A 103 -11.71 3.86 -0.28
C ALA A 103 -12.78 2.74 -0.20
N CYS A 104 -12.47 1.52 -0.66
CA CYS A 104 -13.37 0.38 -0.49
C CYS A 104 -13.33 -0.10 0.96
N PRO A 105 -14.40 -0.72 1.48
CA PRO A 105 -14.46 -1.23 2.84
C PRO A 105 -13.64 -2.54 3.00
N SER A 106 -12.36 -2.48 2.64
CA SER A 106 -11.45 -3.63 2.63
C SER A 106 -10.00 -3.21 2.82
N GLN A 107 -9.24 -4.12 3.41
CA GLN A 107 -7.79 -4.01 3.51
C GLN A 107 -7.17 -5.39 3.30
N GLU A 108 -5.91 -5.40 2.90
CA GLU A 108 -5.11 -6.61 2.85
C GLU A 108 -3.83 -6.37 3.64
N THR A 109 -3.43 -7.37 4.42
CA THR A 109 -2.28 -7.30 5.31
C THR A 109 -1.35 -8.46 5.01
N VAL A 110 -0.06 -8.15 4.91
CA VAL A 110 1.01 -9.10 4.60
C VAL A 110 2.07 -8.99 5.67
N GLU A 111 2.49 -10.14 6.21
CA GLU A 111 3.56 -10.22 7.18
C GLU A 111 4.73 -11.02 6.59
N LYS A 112 5.97 -10.50 6.71
CA LYS A 112 7.19 -11.25 6.38
C LYS A 112 8.25 -11.02 7.45
N SER A 113 9.00 -12.07 7.75
CA SER A 113 10.16 -11.96 8.62
C SER A 113 11.39 -11.48 7.86
N ILE A 114 12.16 -10.58 8.47
CA ILE A 114 13.49 -10.19 8.01
C ILE A 114 14.51 -10.47 9.11
N THR A 115 15.71 -10.93 8.76
CA THR A 115 16.80 -11.14 9.72
C THR A 115 17.93 -10.18 9.41
N LEU A 116 18.27 -9.35 10.39
CA LEU A 116 19.36 -8.39 10.30
C LEU A 116 20.51 -8.84 11.19
N ARG A 117 21.74 -8.63 10.71
CA ARG A 117 22.97 -9.04 11.41
C ARG A 117 23.74 -7.79 11.84
N SER A 118 24.31 -7.81 13.04
CA SER A 118 25.24 -6.77 13.47
C SER A 118 26.47 -6.75 12.54
N PRO A 119 27.02 -5.57 12.19
CA PRO A 119 28.22 -5.49 11.38
C PRO A 119 29.41 -6.13 12.12
N THR A 120 30.18 -6.97 11.42
CA THR A 120 31.43 -7.52 11.96
C THR A 120 32.50 -6.43 11.96
N ILE A 121 32.97 -6.02 13.13
CA ILE A 121 34.09 -5.07 13.27
C ILE A 121 35.40 -5.85 13.24
N TYR A 122 36.22 -5.62 12.21
CA TYR A 122 37.62 -6.08 12.19
C TYR A 122 38.51 -4.97 12.75
N LEU A 123 39.03 -5.16 13.97
CA LEU A 123 40.12 -4.32 14.47
C LEU A 123 41.42 -4.76 13.79
N PRO A 124 42.19 -3.86 13.14
CA PRO A 124 43.52 -4.22 12.68
C PRO A 124 44.38 -4.57 13.90
N LEU A 125 44.93 -5.79 13.92
CA LEU A 125 45.93 -6.20 14.89
C LEU A 125 47.17 -5.31 14.70
N VAL A 126 47.26 -4.22 15.47
CA VAL A 126 48.55 -3.54 15.62
C VAL A 126 49.39 -4.41 16.56
N MET A 127 50.10 -5.38 16.01
CA MET A 127 51.18 -6.05 16.72
C MET A 127 52.25 -4.98 16.99
N ARG A 128 52.31 -4.48 18.23
CA ARG A 128 53.48 -3.74 18.70
C ARG A 128 54.60 -4.76 18.83
N ASN A 129 55.48 -4.83 17.84
CA ASN A 129 56.77 -5.48 18.01
C ASN A 129 57.57 -4.64 19.02
N GLY A 130 57.72 -5.16 20.22
CA GLY A 130 58.73 -4.74 21.20
C GLY A 130 59.92 -5.67 21.17
#